data_AF-A0A0T9RIW3-F1
#
_entry.id   AF-A0A0T9RIW3-F1
#
_cell.length_a   1.000
_cell.length_b   1.000
_cell.length_c   1.000
_cell.angle_alpha   90.00
_cell.angle_beta   90.00
_cell.angle_gamma   90.00
#
_symmetry.space_group_name_H-M   'P 1'
#
loop_
_entity.id
_entity.type
_entity.pdbx_description
1 polymer ?
#
loop_
_entity_poly.entity_id
_entity_poly.type
_entity_poly.pdbx_seq_one_letter_code
_entity_poly.pdbx_strand_id
1 'polypeptide(L)' 'MFTDINSAIDEARFMKATTGHCHAVIQRPGGIMLVRKGWGKGMQALYTTKQDRFGTVNTDEQRAA' A
#
# COMPACT_ATOMS: atom_id res chain seq x y z
N MET A 1 -1.32 12.24 -4.86
CA MET A 1 -0.21 12.14 -3.89
C MET A 1 -0.80 12.48 -2.54
N PHE A 2 -0.53 11.68 -1.51
CA PHE A 2 -1.22 11.74 -0.22
C PHE A 2 -0.24 12.06 0.91
N THR A 3 -0.72 12.69 1.97
CA THR A 3 0.04 12.93 3.22
C THR A 3 -0.56 12.19 4.41
N ASP A 4 -1.78 11.68 4.25
CA ASP A 4 -2.50 10.84 5.22
C ASP A 4 -2.61 9.40 4.69
N ILE A 5 -2.35 8.44 5.56
CA ILE A 5 -2.31 7.01 5.20
C ILE A 5 -3.70 6.44 4.94
N ASN A 6 -4.72 6.90 5.67
CA ASN A 6 -6.09 6.41 5.46
C ASN A 6 -6.60 6.83 4.08
N SER A 7 -6.36 8.08 3.70
CA SER A 7 -6.67 8.60 2.37
C SER A 7 -5.95 7.82 1.25
N ALA A 8 -4.68 7.44 1.46
CA ALA A 8 -3.92 6.65 0.49
C ALA A 8 -4.42 5.20 0.39
N ILE A 9 -4.89 4.60 1.49
CA ILE A 9 -5.49 3.26 1.54
C ILE A 9 -6.83 3.27 0.79
N ASP A 10 -7.68 4.25 1.04
CA ASP A 10 -8.97 4.36 0.37
C ASP A 10 -8.81 4.53 -1.13
N GLU A 11 -7.84 5.33 -1.57
CA GLU A 11 -7.48 5.43 -2.99
C GLU A 11 -7.01 4.08 -3.56
N ALA A 12 -6.17 3.34 -2.83
CA ALA A 12 -5.69 2.04 -3.28
C ALA A 12 -6.83 1.03 -3.43
N ARG A 13 -7.80 1.04 -2.51
CA ARG A 13 -9.03 0.24 -2.58
C ARG A 13 -9.90 0.64 -3.76
N PHE A 14 -10.11 1.94 -3.96
CA PHE A 14 -10.83 2.48 -5.11
C PHE A 14 -10.19 2.01 -6.42
N MET A 15 -8.88 2.17 -6.58
CA MET A 15 -8.17 1.73 -7.78
C MET A 15 -8.22 0.21 -7.97
N LYS A 16 -8.21 -0.59 -6.89
CA LYS A 16 -8.41 -2.05 -6.98
C LYS A 16 -9.80 -2.39 -7.49
N ALA A 17 -10.83 -1.71 -7.02
CA ALA A 17 -12.21 -1.91 -7.48
C ALA A 17 -12.37 -1.50 -8.95
N THR A 18 -11.79 -0.37 -9.36
CA THR A 18 -11.92 0.16 -10.73
C THR A 18 -11.11 -0.64 -11.77
N THR A 19 -9.91 -1.09 -11.41
CA THR A 19 -8.99 -1.72 -12.39
C THR A 19 -8.84 -3.23 -12.24
N GLY A 20 -9.37 -3.82 -11.16
CA GLY A 20 -9.16 -5.23 -10.81
C GLY A 20 -7.74 -5.59 -10.36
N HIS A 21 -6.77 -4.68 -10.45
CA HIS A 21 -5.37 -4.95 -10.14
C HIS A 21 -5.01 -4.58 -8.70
N CYS A 22 -4.06 -5.29 -8.10
CA CYS A 22 -3.55 -4.95 -6.77
C CYS A 22 -2.79 -3.62 -6.81
N HIS A 23 -2.93 -2.84 -5.74
CA HIS A 23 -2.29 -1.56 -5.55
C HIS A 23 -1.57 -1.55 -4.20
N ALA A 24 -0.46 -0.83 -4.11
CA ALA A 24 0.33 -0.68 -2.90
C ALA A 24 0.54 0.79 -2.60
N VAL A 25 0.50 1.13 -1.31
CA VAL A 25 0.90 2.44 -0.80
C VAL A 25 2.36 2.38 -0.40
N ILE A 26 3.16 3.29 -0.91
CA ILE A 26 4.56 3.46 -0.51
C ILE A 26 4.77 4.82 0.12
N GLN A 27 5.64 4.89 1.12
CA GLN A 27 6.13 6.15 1.65
C GLN A 27 7.39 6.59 0.91
N ARG A 28 7.48 7.89 0.63
CA ARG A 28 8.67 8.58 0.13
C ARG A 28 9.19 9.53 1.20
N PRO A 29 10.45 9.97 1.09
CA PRO A 29 10.99 11.02 1.97
C PRO A 29 10.05 12.22 2.05
N GLY A 30 9.91 12.80 3.25
CA GLY A 30 8.97 13.89 3.50
C GLY A 30 7.54 13.45 3.84
N GLY A 31 7.32 12.18 4.18
CA GLY A 31 6.00 11.67 4.59
C GLY A 31 5.01 11.50 3.44
N ILE A 32 5.48 11.62 2.21
CA ILE A 32 4.68 11.60 0.99
C ILE A 32 4.28 10.16 0.67
N MET A 33 2.99 9.92 0.49
CA MET A 33 2.45 8.61 0.15
C MET A 33 1.99 8.56 -1.30
N LEU A 34 2.39 7.48 -1.98
CA LEU A 34 2.04 7.23 -3.38
C LEU A 34 1.37 5.86 -3.50
N VAL A 35 0.31 5.81 -4.31
CA VAL A 35 -0.34 4.55 -4.66
C VAL A 35 0.21 4.06 -6.01
N ARG A 36 0.66 2.82 -6.07
CA ARG A 36 1.20 2.20 -7.29
C ARG A 36 0.53 0.87 -7.59
N LYS A 37 0.37 0.58 -8.88
CA LYS A 37 -0.10 -0.73 -9.36
C LYS A 37 0.97 -1.79 -9.08
N GLY A 38 0.60 -2.80 -8.30
CA GLY A 38 1.46 -3.90 -7.90
C GLY A 38 2.46 -3.57 -6.78
N TRP A 39 3.07 -4.63 -6.26
CA TRP A 39 4.19 -4.57 -5.31
C TRP A 39 5.36 -5.34 -5.92
N GLY A 40 6.51 -4.69 -6.08
CA GLY A 40 7.74 -5.32 -6.60
C GLY A 40 8.63 -5.85 -5.48
N LYS A 41 9.42 -6.91 -5.75
CA LYS A 41 10.46 -7.38 -4.84
C LYS A 41 11.41 -6.22 -4.48
N GLY A 42 11.62 -5.99 -3.19
CA GLY A 42 12.48 -4.92 -2.67
C GLY A 42 11.80 -3.57 -2.45
N MET A 43 10.49 -3.47 -2.69
CA MET A 43 9.72 -2.26 -2.40
C MET A 43 9.17 -2.34 -0.97
N GLN A 44 9.36 -1.33 -0.13
CA GLN A 44 8.76 -1.30 1.20
C GLN A 44 7.41 -0.61 1.11
N ALA A 45 6.34 -1.41 1.09
CA ALA A 45 4.97 -0.92 1.00
C ALA A 45 4.38 -0.81 2.41
N LEU A 46 3.81 0.34 2.74
CA LEU A 46 3.05 0.54 3.99
C LEU A 46 1.77 -0.28 3.99
N TYR A 47 1.19 -0.49 2.80
CA TYR A 47 -0.08 -1.20 2.63
C TYR A 47 -0.17 -1.79 1.22
N THR A 48 -0.90 -2.90 1.09
CA THR A 48 -1.28 -3.46 -0.22
C THR A 48 -2.70 -4.01 -0.23
N THR A 49 -3.43 -3.74 -1.31
CA THR A 49 -4.78 -4.30 -1.49
C THR A 49 -4.81 -5.81 -1.69
N LYS A 50 -3.64 -6.44 -1.91
CA LYS A 50 -3.52 -7.90 -1.95
C LYS A 50 -3.82 -8.53 -0.59
N GLN A 51 -3.51 -7.84 0.51
CA GLN A 51 -3.67 -8.33 1.88
C GLN A 51 -4.76 -7.58 2.67
N ASP A 52 -5.51 -6.69 2.02
CA ASP A 52 -6.51 -5.82 2.65
C ASP A 52 -7.57 -6.53 3.50
N ARG A 53 -7.94 -7.76 3.09
CA ARG A 53 -8.98 -8.54 3.76
C ARG A 53 -8.52 -9.26 5.02
N PHE A 54 -7.24 -9.19 5.36
CA PHE A 54 -6.69 -9.83 6.55
C PHE A 54 -6.52 -8.86 7.73
N GLY A 55 -6.89 -7.58 7.58
CA GLY A 55 -6.71 -6.57 8.64
C GLY A 55 -5.25 -6.28 9.00
N THR A 56 -4.30 -6.82 8.22
CA THR A 56 -2.87 -6.65 8.43
C THR A 56 -2.39 -5.35 7.80
N VAL A 57 -2.15 -4.35 8.64
CA VAL A 57 -1.12 -3.34 8.35
C VAL A 57 0.22 -4.05 8.53
N ASN A 58 1.08 -4.08 7.51
CA ASN A 58 2.43 -4.60 7.68
C ASN A 58 3.19 -3.61 8.58
N THR A 59 3.17 -3.86 9.88
CA THR A 59 4.18 -3.32 10.79
C THR A 59 5.50 -4.00 10.43
N ASP A 60 6.57 -3.22 10.34
CA ASP A 60 7.90 -3.56 9.80
C ASP A 60 8.69 -4.67 10.55
N GLU A 61 8.03 -5.72 11.03
CA GLU A 61 8.63 -6.86 11.73
C GLU A 61 8.45 -8.23 11.05
N GLN A 62 7.96 -8.29 9.80
CA GLN A 62 8.06 -9.53 9.03
C GLN A 62 9.31 -9.52 8.15
N ARG A 63 10.46 -9.39 8.82
CA ARG A 63 11.76 -9.73 8.27
C ARG A 63 12.15 -11.12 8.78
N ALA A 64 12.31 -12.05 7.84
CA ALA A 64 12.90 -13.38 7.96
C ALA A 64 12.04 -14.49 8.61
N ALA A 65 11.40 -15.28 7.74
CA ALA A 65 11.45 -16.75 7.78
C ALA A 65 11.32 -17.28 6.34
#